data_AF-A0A9N7RNJ3-F1
#
_entry.id   AF-A0A9N7RNJ3-F1
#
_cell.length_a   1.000
_cell.length_b   1.000
_cell.length_c   1.000
_cell.angle_alpha   90.00
_cell.angle_beta   90.00
_cell.angle_gamma   90.00
#
_symmetry.space_group_name_H-M   'P 1'
#
loop_
_entity.id
_entity.type
_entity.pdbx_description
1 polymer ?
#
loop_
_entity_poly.entity_id
_entity_poly.type
_entity_poly.pdbx_seq_one_letter_code
_entity_poly.pdbx_strand_id
1 'polypeptide(L)'
;MREKGVSSKYLPEIIASGRAVHRKSSSSGCDHPWCGTPVLVTRPVGMNIVDLVKAGRFTPDEAIRCCHDCLSALSSASGSAGVRHGDIRPENIVRVKRSELKGSCYYYVLIGWGHAILEERDRPAMNLHFSSSSALQEGKLCSASDAESLVYTLYFSSGGDLPELDSVEGALIWRENLWSRRLIQQKLGDISAVLKAFADYVDSLCGTPYAVDYEIWLRRLRLHVNEEE
;
A
#
# COMPACT_ATOMS: atom_id res chain seq x y z
N MET A 1 -32.74 4.65 1.22
CA MET A 1 -31.89 3.58 0.65
C MET A 1 -32.12 2.30 1.45
N ARG A 2 -32.86 1.34 0.88
CA ARG A 2 -32.94 -0.04 1.36
C ARG A 2 -32.20 -0.90 0.34
N GLU A 3 -30.87 -0.91 0.40
CA GLU A 3 -30.12 -1.90 -0.37
C GLU A 3 -29.76 -3.04 0.58
N LYS A 4 -30.25 -4.24 0.26
CA LYS A 4 -29.88 -5.52 0.90
C LYS A 4 -30.26 -5.68 2.37
N GLY A 5 -31.41 -5.16 2.78
CA GLY A 5 -32.05 -5.53 4.07
C GLY A 5 -31.50 -4.84 5.32
N VAL A 6 -30.52 -3.95 5.20
CA VAL A 6 -30.02 -3.14 6.32
C VAL A 6 -30.60 -1.72 6.22
N SER A 7 -31.60 -1.41 7.04
CA SER A 7 -32.12 -0.04 7.18
C SER A 7 -31.72 0.52 8.54
N SER A 8 -30.79 1.48 8.55
CA SER A 8 -30.46 2.26 9.75
C SER A 8 -30.56 3.74 9.41
N LYS A 9 -31.18 4.53 10.29
CA LYS A 9 -31.21 5.99 10.17
C LYS A 9 -29.82 6.63 10.25
N TYR A 10 -28.85 5.90 10.80
CA TYR A 10 -27.46 6.32 10.93
C TYR A 10 -26.59 5.88 9.74
N LEU A 11 -27.12 5.07 8.81
CA LEU A 11 -26.35 4.60 7.65
C LEU A 11 -25.79 5.75 6.82
N PRO A 12 -26.55 6.82 6.50
CA PRO A 12 -26.00 7.97 5.77
C PRO A 12 -24.86 8.67 6.52
N GLU A 13 -24.98 8.81 7.86
CA GLU A 13 -23.95 9.42 8.71
C GLU A 13 -22.69 8.55 8.78
N ILE A 14 -22.84 7.23 8.87
CA ILE A 14 -21.73 6.27 8.84
C ILE A 14 -21.05 6.29 7.47
N ILE A 15 -21.81 6.33 6.37
CA ILE A 15 -21.26 6.40 5.01
C ILE A 15 -20.48 7.71 4.81
N ALA A 16 -21.02 8.84 5.28
CA ALA A 16 -20.39 10.14 5.12
C ALA A 16 -19.15 10.32 6.00
N SER A 17 -19.20 9.86 7.25
CA SER A 17 -18.10 10.06 8.22
C SER A 17 -17.09 8.92 8.25
N GLY A 18 -17.43 7.75 7.71
CA GLY A 18 -16.67 6.51 7.89
C GLY A 18 -16.64 6.02 9.33
N ARG A 19 -17.40 6.63 10.26
CA ARG A 19 -17.34 6.36 11.69
C ARG A 19 -18.66 5.79 12.18
N ALA A 20 -18.60 4.71 12.95
CA ALA A 20 -19.71 4.18 13.71
C ALA A 20 -19.39 4.24 15.20
N VAL A 21 -20.33 4.75 16.01
CA VAL A 21 -20.18 4.83 17.46
C VAL A 21 -21.40 4.20 18.11
N HIS A 22 -21.18 3.22 18.98
CA HIS A 22 -22.24 2.72 19.84
C HIS A 22 -22.61 3.79 20.87
N ARG A 23 -23.75 4.45 20.68
CA ARG A 23 -24.27 5.48 21.60
C ARG A 23 -25.24 4.86 22.60
N LYS A 24 -25.13 5.24 23.88
CA LYS A 24 -26.07 4.83 24.94
C LYS A 24 -27.50 5.23 24.54
N SER A 25 -28.45 4.31 24.68
CA SER A 25 -29.87 4.53 24.36
C SER A 25 -30.75 4.77 25.59
N SER A 26 -30.22 4.66 26.81
CA SER A 26 -30.98 4.76 28.07
C SER A 26 -30.19 5.45 29.19
N SER A 27 -30.92 5.94 30.21
CA SER A 27 -30.39 6.55 31.44
C SER A 27 -29.68 5.55 32.35
N SER A 28 -29.99 4.25 32.24
CA SER A 28 -29.16 3.18 32.79
C SER A 28 -27.95 2.98 31.87
N GLY A 29 -26.76 2.86 32.47
CA GLY A 29 -25.49 2.69 31.75
C GLY A 29 -25.51 1.57 30.69
N CYS A 30 -24.57 1.66 29.76
CA CYS A 30 -24.33 0.61 28.78
C CYS A 30 -23.01 -0.06 29.14
N ASP A 31 -23.07 -1.36 29.40
CA ASP A 31 -21.93 -2.18 29.81
C ASP A 31 -21.25 -2.89 28.62
N HIS A 32 -21.58 -2.48 27.38
CA HIS A 32 -20.95 -3.05 26.20
C HIS A 32 -19.47 -2.59 26.12
N PRO A 33 -18.49 -3.50 25.91
CA PRO A 33 -17.06 -3.19 25.98
C PRO A 33 -16.58 -2.15 24.95
N TRP A 34 -17.34 -1.96 23.88
CA TRP A 34 -17.07 -0.94 22.84
C TRP A 34 -18.03 0.25 22.89
N CYS A 35 -18.77 0.44 23.99
CA CYS A 35 -19.63 1.60 24.15
C CYS A 35 -18.78 2.87 24.15
N GLY A 36 -19.08 3.81 23.24
CA GLY A 36 -18.30 5.04 23.07
C GLY A 36 -17.00 4.89 22.28
N THR A 37 -16.55 3.68 21.96
CA THR A 37 -15.37 3.46 21.10
C THR A 37 -15.74 3.75 19.64
N PRO A 38 -15.07 4.68 18.96
CA PRO A 38 -15.29 4.91 17.54
C PRO A 38 -14.73 3.74 16.72
N VAL A 39 -15.57 3.20 15.83
CA VAL A 39 -15.19 2.16 14.87
C VAL A 39 -15.08 2.79 13.50
N LEU A 40 -13.92 2.65 12.86
CA LEU A 40 -13.73 3.02 11.47
C LEU A 40 -14.34 1.94 10.59
N VAL A 41 -15.32 2.32 9.76
CA VAL A 41 -15.95 1.44 8.79
C VAL A 41 -15.35 1.74 7.43
N THR A 42 -14.64 0.76 6.86
CA THR A 42 -13.97 0.91 5.57
C THR A 42 -14.59 0.02 4.50
N ARG A 43 -14.53 0.49 3.25
CA ARG A 43 -14.75 -0.29 2.04
C ARG A 43 -13.73 0.18 1.00
N PRO A 44 -13.34 -0.67 0.05
CA PRO A 44 -13.72 -2.07 -0.12
C PRO A 44 -13.06 -3.05 0.88
N VAL A 45 -13.52 -4.30 0.90
CA VAL A 45 -12.93 -5.41 1.68
C VAL A 45 -12.29 -6.40 0.70
N GLY A 46 -11.10 -6.88 1.04
CA GLY A 46 -10.31 -7.78 0.19
C GLY A 46 -9.34 -8.64 1.00
N MET A 47 -8.58 -9.47 0.29
CA MET A 47 -7.50 -10.27 0.86
C MET A 47 -6.19 -9.49 0.77
N ASN A 48 -5.41 -9.40 1.85
CA ASN A 48 -4.12 -8.71 1.80
C ASN A 48 -3.08 -9.52 0.99
N ILE A 49 -1.98 -8.88 0.60
CA ILE A 49 -0.96 -9.55 -0.22
C ILE A 49 -0.28 -10.69 0.54
N VAL A 50 -0.06 -10.58 1.85
CA VAL A 50 0.54 -11.67 2.65
C VAL A 50 -0.25 -12.97 2.50
N ASP A 51 -1.56 -12.90 2.70
CA ASP A 51 -2.46 -14.05 2.60
C ASP A 51 -2.58 -14.55 1.17
N LEU A 52 -2.49 -13.63 0.20
CA LEU A 52 -2.55 -13.96 -1.22
C LEU A 52 -1.32 -14.74 -1.70
N VAL A 53 -0.13 -14.33 -1.26
CA VAL A 53 1.14 -15.02 -1.53
C VAL A 53 1.16 -16.38 -0.84
N LYS A 54 0.76 -16.47 0.44
CA LYS A 54 0.64 -17.75 1.17
C LYS A 54 -0.32 -18.72 0.49
N ALA A 55 -1.38 -18.22 -0.13
CA ALA A 55 -2.32 -19.03 -0.91
C ALA A 55 -1.81 -19.41 -2.31
N GLY A 56 -0.64 -18.92 -2.74
CA GLY A 56 -0.11 -19.15 -4.10
C GLY A 56 -0.92 -18.45 -5.19
N ARG A 57 -1.57 -17.33 -4.88
CA ARG A 57 -2.54 -16.64 -5.76
C ARG A 57 -2.12 -15.25 -6.20
N PHE A 58 -0.88 -14.84 -5.91
CA PHE A 58 -0.26 -13.62 -6.40
C PHE A 58 0.62 -13.98 -7.60
N THR A 59 0.10 -13.78 -8.80
CA THR A 59 0.78 -14.13 -10.06
C THR A 59 1.69 -12.98 -10.53
N PRO A 60 2.60 -13.24 -11.50
CA PRO A 60 3.35 -12.20 -12.19
C PRO A 60 2.49 -11.01 -12.67
N ASP A 61 1.34 -11.28 -13.29
CA ASP A 61 0.45 -10.22 -13.83
C ASP A 61 -0.22 -9.42 -12.71
N GLU A 62 -0.53 -10.08 -11.59
CA GLU A 62 -1.03 -9.44 -10.38
C GLU A 62 -0.01 -8.46 -9.79
N ALA A 63 1.30 -8.69 -9.94
CA ALA A 63 2.34 -7.78 -9.50
C ALA A 63 2.37 -6.46 -10.30
N ILE A 64 2.18 -6.53 -11.63
CA ILE A 64 2.10 -5.33 -12.48
C ILE A 64 0.87 -4.51 -12.11
N ARG A 65 -0.28 -5.18 -11.95
CA ARG A 65 -1.54 -4.55 -11.56
C ARG A 65 -1.46 -3.93 -10.16
N CYS A 66 -0.88 -4.64 -9.20
CA CYS A 66 -0.63 -4.14 -7.86
C CYS A 66 0.25 -2.88 -7.88
N CYS A 67 1.34 -2.90 -8.65
CA CYS A 67 2.23 -1.74 -8.82
C CYS A 67 1.46 -0.53 -9.38
N HIS A 68 0.72 -0.73 -10.47
CA HIS A 68 -0.10 0.32 -11.09
C HIS A 68 -1.10 0.94 -10.10
N ASP A 69 -1.90 0.10 -9.46
CA ASP A 69 -2.98 0.56 -8.59
C ASP A 69 -2.44 1.26 -7.33
N CYS A 70 -1.34 0.76 -6.77
CA CYS A 70 -0.66 1.41 -5.65
C CYS A 70 -0.07 2.76 -6.04
N LEU A 71 0.62 2.84 -7.18
CA LEU A 71 1.13 4.12 -7.69
C LEU A 71 -0.01 5.11 -7.99
N SER A 72 -1.15 4.63 -8.44
CA SER A 72 -2.30 5.49 -8.73
C SER A 72 -2.86 6.10 -7.44
N ALA A 73 -2.92 5.32 -6.37
CA ALA A 73 -3.33 5.81 -5.06
C ALA A 73 -2.29 6.80 -4.48
N LEU A 74 -1.00 6.50 -4.58
CA LEU A 74 0.07 7.39 -4.13
C LEU A 74 0.09 8.72 -4.89
N SER A 75 -0.02 8.66 -6.21
CA SER A 75 -0.14 9.84 -7.07
C SER A 75 -1.30 10.73 -6.66
N SER A 76 -2.47 10.12 -6.40
CA SER A 76 -3.66 10.84 -5.97
C SER A 76 -3.47 11.48 -4.59
N ALA A 77 -2.89 10.76 -3.62
CA ALA A 77 -2.64 11.26 -2.27
C ALA A 77 -1.60 12.40 -2.25
N SER A 78 -0.50 12.22 -2.99
CA SER A 78 0.56 13.22 -3.13
C SER A 78 0.06 14.49 -3.84
N GLY A 79 -0.67 14.34 -4.96
CA GLY A 79 -1.11 15.47 -5.78
C GLY A 79 -2.28 16.28 -5.19
N SER A 80 -3.17 15.63 -4.43
CA SER A 80 -4.36 16.31 -3.87
C SER A 80 -4.14 16.92 -2.49
N ALA A 81 -3.26 16.33 -1.68
CA ALA A 81 -3.15 16.68 -0.26
C ALA A 81 -1.71 16.69 0.27
N GLY A 82 -0.70 16.47 -0.59
CA GLY A 82 0.70 16.35 -0.15
C GLY A 82 0.92 15.16 0.81
N VAL A 83 0.01 14.19 0.80
CA VAL A 83 0.00 13.07 1.75
C VAL A 83 0.97 12.00 1.28
N ARG A 84 1.79 11.52 2.22
CA ARG A 84 2.64 10.34 2.07
C ARG A 84 2.12 9.22 2.94
N HIS A 85 2.15 7.98 2.46
CA HIS A 85 1.55 6.84 3.14
C HIS A 85 2.35 6.41 4.38
N GLY A 86 3.67 6.26 4.25
CA GLY A 86 4.57 6.03 5.40
C GLY A 86 4.52 4.67 6.09
N ASP A 87 3.79 3.69 5.54
CA ASP A 87 3.72 2.30 6.04
C ASP A 87 3.29 1.35 4.89
N ILE A 88 3.95 1.46 3.74
CA ILE A 88 3.65 0.58 2.60
C ILE A 88 4.30 -0.77 2.84
N ARG A 89 3.46 -1.80 2.94
CA ARG A 89 3.85 -3.19 3.15
C ARG A 89 2.74 -4.13 2.66
N PRO A 90 3.03 -5.43 2.43
CA PRO A 90 2.06 -6.39 1.93
C PRO A 90 0.74 -6.46 2.73
N GLU A 91 0.77 -6.24 4.04
CA GLU A 91 -0.43 -6.23 4.91
C GLU A 91 -1.37 -5.05 4.63
N ASN A 92 -0.81 -3.93 4.15
CA ASN A 92 -1.52 -2.68 3.91
C ASN A 92 -1.98 -2.54 2.45
N ILE A 93 -1.94 -3.62 1.68
CA ILE A 93 -2.47 -3.65 0.32
C ILE A 93 -3.43 -4.82 0.19
N VAL A 94 -4.66 -4.55 -0.23
CA VAL A 94 -5.70 -5.57 -0.37
C VAL A 94 -6.14 -5.74 -1.82
N ARG A 95 -6.25 -6.99 -2.27
CA ARG A 95 -6.86 -7.35 -3.55
C ARG A 95 -8.37 -7.43 -3.42
N VAL A 96 -9.06 -6.68 -4.26
CA VAL A 96 -10.51 -6.52 -4.26
C VAL A 96 -11.08 -7.01 -5.58
N LYS A 97 -12.19 -7.75 -5.52
CA LYS A 97 -12.92 -8.19 -6.72
C LYS A 97 -13.79 -7.04 -7.25
N ARG A 98 -13.68 -6.74 -8.55
CA ARG A 98 -14.59 -5.79 -9.22
C ARG A 98 -15.97 -6.44 -9.36
N SER A 99 -16.95 -5.95 -8.62
CA SER A 99 -18.27 -6.60 -8.46
C SER A 99 -19.17 -6.51 -9.71
N GLU A 100 -18.81 -5.69 -10.71
CA GLU A 100 -19.73 -5.25 -11.77
C GLU A 100 -19.41 -5.83 -13.17
N LEU A 101 -18.27 -6.53 -13.33
CA LEU A 101 -17.88 -7.10 -14.63
C LEU A 101 -18.08 -8.62 -14.66
N LYS A 102 -18.56 -9.14 -15.80
CA LYS A 102 -18.54 -10.58 -16.12
C LYS A 102 -17.09 -11.02 -16.33
N GLY A 103 -16.42 -11.38 -15.25
CA GLY A 103 -15.04 -11.86 -15.24
C GLY A 103 -14.42 -11.77 -13.85
N SER A 104 -13.33 -12.49 -13.59
CA SER A 104 -12.55 -12.36 -12.36
C SER A 104 -11.57 -11.19 -12.46
N CYS A 105 -12.08 -9.96 -12.65
CA CYS A 105 -11.24 -8.77 -12.66
C CYS A 105 -11.01 -8.29 -11.22
N TYR A 106 -9.74 -8.19 -10.83
CA TYR A 106 -9.29 -7.71 -9.53
C TYR A 106 -8.62 -6.34 -9.66
N TYR A 107 -8.57 -5.60 -8.55
CA TYR A 107 -7.78 -4.39 -8.41
C TYR A 107 -7.22 -4.32 -6.98
N TYR A 108 -6.16 -3.55 -6.79
CA TYR A 108 -5.50 -3.40 -5.49
C TYR A 108 -5.85 -2.06 -4.85
N VAL A 109 -5.95 -2.07 -3.52
CA VAL A 109 -6.24 -0.88 -2.73
C VAL A 109 -5.22 -0.75 -1.61
N LEU A 110 -4.54 0.39 -1.58
CA LEU A 110 -3.73 0.81 -0.43
C LEU A 110 -4.64 1.19 0.73
N ILE A 111 -4.48 0.51 1.86
CA ILE A 111 -5.16 0.75 3.13
C ILE A 111 -4.12 1.07 4.21
N GLY A 112 -4.53 1.39 5.43
CA GLY A 112 -3.56 1.63 6.51
C GLY A 112 -2.98 3.04 6.55
N TRP A 113 -3.71 4.03 6.02
CA TRP A 113 -3.37 5.46 6.06
C TRP A 113 -3.32 6.09 7.47
N GLY A 114 -3.38 5.31 8.55
CA GLY A 114 -3.27 5.81 9.93
C GLY A 114 -1.88 6.33 10.29
N HIS A 115 -0.86 5.96 9.50
CA HIS A 115 0.51 6.48 9.60
C HIS A 115 0.85 7.50 8.50
N ALA A 116 -0.16 7.96 7.78
CA ALA A 116 0.05 8.89 6.70
C ALA A 116 0.53 10.25 7.22
N ILE A 117 1.48 10.83 6.52
CA ILE A 117 2.17 12.05 6.91
C ILE A 117 1.80 13.19 5.96
N LEU A 118 1.30 14.29 6.53
CA LEU A 118 1.07 15.54 5.81
C LEU A 118 2.23 16.55 5.99
N GLU A 119 2.87 16.54 7.16
CA GLU A 119 3.92 17.50 7.52
C GLU A 119 5.23 16.78 7.90
N GLU A 120 6.40 17.38 7.65
CA GLU A 120 7.72 16.77 7.96
C GLU A 120 7.96 16.47 9.47
N ARG A 121 7.04 16.88 10.36
CA ARG A 121 7.18 16.69 11.81
C ARG A 121 6.72 15.32 12.30
N ASP A 122 5.90 14.62 11.52
CA ASP A 122 5.44 13.30 11.89
C ASP A 122 6.52 12.24 11.62
N ARG A 123 6.62 11.25 12.51
CA ARG A 123 7.54 10.12 12.32
C ARG A 123 6.80 8.98 11.64
N PRO A 124 7.36 8.40 10.56
CA PRO A 124 6.74 7.26 9.89
C PRO A 124 6.76 6.02 10.78
N ALA A 125 5.89 5.06 10.46
CA ALA A 125 6.00 3.72 11.02
C ALA A 125 7.32 3.11 10.52
N MET A 126 8.12 2.59 11.45
CA MET A 126 9.41 2.00 11.12
C MET A 126 9.26 0.48 11.00
N ASN A 127 9.52 -0.02 9.80
CA ASN A 127 9.51 -1.43 9.47
C ASN A 127 10.85 -1.80 8.81
N LEU A 128 11.61 -2.70 9.43
CA LEU A 128 12.96 -3.06 8.97
C LEU A 128 12.96 -3.65 7.55
N HIS A 129 11.87 -4.25 7.09
CA HIS A 129 11.79 -4.93 5.79
C HIS A 129 11.29 -4.01 4.67
N PHE A 130 10.35 -3.12 4.98
CA PHE A 130 9.63 -2.36 3.95
C PHE A 130 9.84 -0.86 3.99
N SER A 131 10.30 -0.27 5.11
CA SER A 131 10.57 1.17 5.15
C SER A 131 11.70 1.55 4.18
N SER A 132 11.61 2.75 3.62
CA SER A 132 12.66 3.34 2.78
C SER A 132 13.97 3.53 3.54
N SER A 133 15.08 3.63 2.80
CA SER A 133 16.40 3.88 3.37
C SER A 133 16.43 5.19 4.16
N SER A 134 15.80 6.25 3.64
CA SER A 134 15.66 7.54 4.34
C SER A 134 14.83 7.43 5.61
N ALA A 135 13.75 6.64 5.61
CA ALA A 135 12.93 6.44 6.80
C ALA A 135 13.72 5.72 7.91
N LEU A 136 14.56 4.76 7.54
CA LEU A 136 15.40 4.02 8.48
C LEU A 136 16.57 4.85 9.01
N GLN A 137 17.24 5.62 8.15
CA GLN A 137 18.42 6.43 8.53
C GLN A 137 18.05 7.69 9.30
N GLU A 138 17.04 8.42 8.82
CA GLU A 138 16.75 9.77 9.29
C GLU A 138 15.42 9.85 10.06
N GLY A 139 14.62 8.79 10.07
CA GLY A 139 13.27 8.82 10.62
C GLY A 139 12.33 9.74 9.82
N LYS A 140 12.64 9.97 8.54
CA LYS A 140 11.90 10.88 7.66
C LYS A 140 11.51 10.19 6.37
N LEU A 141 10.31 10.51 5.89
CA LEU A 141 9.94 10.20 4.52
C LEU A 141 10.52 11.28 3.61
N CYS A 142 11.00 10.87 2.45
CA CYS A 142 11.27 11.73 1.29
C CYS A 142 10.18 11.52 0.23
N SER A 143 10.19 12.32 -0.83
CA SER A 143 9.20 12.24 -1.92
C SER A 143 9.17 10.88 -2.63
N ALA A 144 10.27 10.13 -2.59
CA ALA A 144 10.39 8.80 -3.19
C ALA A 144 10.22 7.63 -2.19
N SER A 145 10.08 7.90 -0.88
CA SER A 145 10.08 6.86 0.16
C SER A 145 8.95 5.85 0.01
N ASP A 146 7.75 6.30 -0.36
CA ASP A 146 6.62 5.42 -0.61
C ASP A 146 6.88 4.52 -1.85
N ALA A 147 7.49 5.06 -2.91
CA ALA A 147 7.84 4.27 -4.09
C ALA A 147 8.93 3.23 -3.78
N GLU A 148 9.95 3.57 -2.99
CA GLU A 148 10.96 2.62 -2.52
C GLU A 148 10.33 1.48 -1.71
N SER A 149 9.44 1.82 -0.78
CA SER A 149 8.71 0.85 0.05
C SER A 149 7.82 -0.08 -0.78
N LEU A 150 7.21 0.45 -1.85
CA LEU A 150 6.44 -0.34 -2.81
C LEU A 150 7.33 -1.32 -3.58
N VAL A 151 8.56 -0.94 -3.96
CA VAL A 151 9.49 -1.86 -4.62
C VAL A 151 9.86 -3.02 -3.71
N TYR A 152 10.15 -2.78 -2.42
CA TYR A 152 10.41 -3.86 -1.46
C TYR A 152 9.19 -4.78 -1.30
N THR A 153 8.00 -4.20 -1.25
CA THR A 153 6.74 -4.95 -1.19
C THR A 153 6.56 -5.85 -2.42
N LEU A 154 6.81 -5.34 -3.63
CA LEU A 154 6.72 -6.13 -4.87
C LEU A 154 7.79 -7.21 -4.94
N TYR A 155 9.03 -6.89 -4.55
CA TYR A 155 10.14 -7.84 -4.50
C TYR A 155 9.80 -9.05 -3.62
N PHE A 156 9.37 -8.80 -2.38
CA PHE A 156 8.99 -9.86 -1.46
C PHE A 156 7.78 -10.65 -1.95
N SER A 157 6.72 -9.95 -2.39
CA SER A 157 5.47 -10.59 -2.82
C SER A 157 5.68 -11.50 -4.03
N SER A 158 6.71 -11.24 -4.82
CA SER A 158 7.11 -12.07 -5.97
C SER A 158 8.07 -13.21 -5.60
N GLY A 159 8.23 -13.50 -4.31
CA GLY A 159 9.11 -14.55 -3.79
C GLY A 159 10.57 -14.13 -3.73
N GLY A 160 10.86 -12.85 -3.50
CA GLY A 160 12.17 -12.37 -3.10
C GLY A 160 12.50 -12.75 -1.66
N ASP A 161 13.78 -12.98 -1.37
CA ASP A 161 14.20 -13.42 -0.04
C ASP A 161 14.19 -12.26 0.95
N LEU A 162 13.52 -12.45 2.09
CA LEU A 162 13.62 -11.55 3.23
C LEU A 162 14.58 -12.15 4.26
N PRO A 163 15.69 -11.46 4.59
CA PRO A 163 16.54 -11.88 5.68
C PRO A 163 15.85 -11.65 7.03
N GLU A 164 16.28 -12.41 8.04
CA GLU A 164 15.99 -12.06 9.42
C GLU A 164 16.78 -10.79 9.76
N LEU A 165 16.04 -9.71 10.07
CA LEU A 165 16.62 -8.42 10.44
C LEU A 165 16.28 -8.11 11.90
N ASP A 166 17.32 -7.77 12.67
CA ASP A 166 17.23 -7.44 14.09
C ASP A 166 17.58 -5.97 14.39
N SER A 167 18.12 -5.25 13.42
CA SER A 167 18.69 -3.91 13.56
C SER A 167 18.44 -3.04 12.32
N VAL A 168 18.48 -1.72 12.52
CA VAL A 168 18.36 -0.73 11.44
C VAL A 168 19.59 -0.79 10.54
N GLU A 169 20.77 -0.95 11.12
CA GLU A 169 22.04 -1.06 10.40
C GLU A 169 22.06 -2.29 9.49
N GLY A 170 21.64 -3.45 10.00
CA GLY A 170 21.50 -4.67 9.20
C GLY A 170 20.51 -4.49 8.04
N ALA A 171 19.40 -3.81 8.30
CA ALA A 171 18.38 -3.49 7.30
C ALA A 171 18.92 -2.58 6.18
N LEU A 172 19.78 -1.61 6.51
CA LEU A 172 20.40 -0.71 5.53
C LEU A 172 21.48 -1.41 4.70
N ILE A 173 22.34 -2.20 5.35
CA ILE A 173 23.36 -3.01 4.66
C ILE A 173 22.70 -3.98 3.69
N TRP A 174 21.60 -4.61 4.08
CA TRP A 174 20.85 -5.51 3.20
C TRP A 174 20.32 -4.79 1.95
N ARG A 175 19.71 -3.61 2.11
CA ARG A 175 19.22 -2.79 0.98
C ARG A 175 20.35 -2.38 0.06
N GLU A 176 21.44 -1.86 0.61
CA GLU A 176 22.62 -1.45 -0.16
C GLU A 176 23.16 -2.61 -1.01
N ASN A 177 23.23 -3.81 -0.41
CA ASN A 177 23.64 -5.03 -1.13
C ASN A 177 22.67 -5.43 -2.23
N LEU A 178 21.35 -5.37 -1.98
CA LEU A 178 20.33 -5.73 -2.98
C LEU A 178 20.36 -4.79 -4.19
N TRP A 179 20.41 -3.47 -3.95
CA TRP A 179 20.45 -2.46 -5.00
C TRP A 179 21.75 -2.51 -5.80
N SER A 180 22.91 -2.52 -5.12
CA SER A 180 24.22 -2.55 -5.78
C SER A 180 24.45 -3.80 -6.63
N ARG A 181 23.96 -4.96 -6.18
CA ARG A 181 24.03 -6.23 -6.93
C ARG A 181 22.89 -6.41 -7.92
N ARG A 182 21.99 -5.43 -8.04
CA ARG A 182 20.80 -5.43 -8.91
C ARG A 182 19.84 -6.60 -8.69
N LEU A 183 19.81 -7.16 -7.49
CA LEU A 183 19.01 -8.36 -7.18
C LEU A 183 17.50 -8.08 -7.23
N ILE A 184 17.08 -6.88 -6.80
CA ILE A 184 15.69 -6.44 -6.89
C ILE A 184 15.27 -6.31 -8.35
N GLN A 185 16.09 -5.63 -9.15
CA GLN A 185 15.82 -5.37 -10.57
C GLN A 185 15.82 -6.66 -11.40
N GLN A 186 16.69 -7.62 -11.07
CA GLN A 186 16.68 -8.95 -11.68
C GLN A 186 15.37 -9.69 -11.36
N LYS A 187 15.02 -9.80 -10.08
CA LYS A 187 13.80 -10.50 -9.65
C LYS A 187 12.53 -9.91 -10.25
N LEU A 188 12.41 -8.59 -10.28
CA LEU A 188 11.28 -7.91 -10.90
C LEU A 188 11.33 -7.96 -12.44
N GLY A 189 12.52 -8.11 -13.02
CA GLY A 189 12.72 -8.29 -14.45
C GLY A 189 12.32 -9.66 -14.97
N ASP A 190 12.47 -10.69 -14.14
CA ASP A 190 11.98 -12.05 -14.45
C ASP A 190 10.44 -12.07 -14.57
N ILE A 191 9.76 -11.12 -13.93
CA ILE A 191 8.31 -10.90 -14.04
C ILE A 191 7.99 -10.07 -15.28
N SER A 192 8.54 -8.85 -15.37
CA SER A 192 8.35 -8.00 -16.54
C SER A 192 9.41 -6.92 -16.69
N ALA A 193 9.65 -6.54 -17.95
CA ALA A 193 10.56 -5.45 -18.27
C ALA A 193 10.11 -4.09 -17.67
N VAL A 194 8.80 -3.86 -17.55
CA VAL A 194 8.27 -2.60 -16.98
C VAL A 194 8.51 -2.50 -15.47
N LEU A 195 8.38 -3.60 -14.72
CA LEU A 195 8.67 -3.61 -13.29
C LEU A 195 10.15 -3.46 -13.00
N LYS A 196 11.01 -4.10 -13.80
CA LYS A 196 12.46 -3.84 -13.74
C LYS A 196 12.79 -2.38 -14.01
N ALA A 197 12.23 -1.80 -15.07
CA ALA A 197 12.49 -0.41 -15.41
C ALA A 197 12.01 0.55 -14.29
N PHE A 198 10.87 0.24 -13.67
CA PHE A 198 10.38 1.00 -12.52
C PHE A 198 11.33 0.91 -11.33
N ALA A 199 11.85 -0.29 -11.01
CA ALA A 199 12.83 -0.47 -9.95
C ALA A 199 14.16 0.25 -10.27
N ASP A 200 14.67 0.17 -11.50
CA ASP A 200 15.85 0.93 -11.95
C ASP A 200 15.64 2.45 -11.77
N TYR A 201 14.42 2.95 -12.01
CA TYR A 201 14.10 4.36 -11.79
C TYR A 201 14.03 4.75 -10.32
N VAL A 202 13.36 3.95 -9.49
CA VAL A 202 13.29 4.21 -8.04
C VAL A 202 14.69 4.18 -7.42
N ASP A 203 15.56 3.25 -7.82
CA ASP A 203 16.96 3.19 -7.40
C ASP A 203 17.69 4.52 -7.71
N SER A 204 17.46 5.11 -8.89
CA SER A 204 18.04 6.40 -9.25
C SER A 204 17.53 7.59 -8.42
N LEU A 205 16.39 7.44 -7.75
CA LEU A 205 15.83 8.45 -6.85
C LEU A 205 16.28 8.27 -5.40
N CYS A 206 16.68 7.06 -4.99
CA CYS A 206 17.12 6.77 -3.64
C CYS A 206 18.26 7.71 -3.22
N GLY A 207 18.10 8.39 -2.08
CA GLY A 207 19.08 9.37 -1.58
C GLY A 207 19.05 10.74 -2.30
N THR A 208 18.10 10.97 -3.21
CA THR A 208 17.93 12.25 -3.90
C THR A 208 16.69 13.00 -3.41
N PRO A 209 16.60 14.34 -3.58
CA PRO A 209 15.40 15.10 -3.26
C PRO A 209 14.32 15.02 -4.36
N TYR A 210 14.57 14.32 -5.46
CA TYR A 210 13.68 14.30 -6.61
C TYR A 210 12.38 13.55 -6.31
N ALA A 211 11.26 14.11 -6.78
CA ALA A 211 9.95 13.48 -6.67
C ALA A 211 9.76 12.40 -7.74
N VAL A 212 8.88 11.44 -7.43
CA VAL A 212 8.46 10.40 -8.36
C VAL A 212 7.58 11.01 -9.44
N ASP A 213 7.92 10.76 -10.71
CA ASP A 213 7.07 11.09 -11.86
C ASP A 213 6.00 10.00 -12.02
N TYR A 214 4.95 10.13 -11.21
CA TYR A 214 3.85 9.18 -11.22
C TYR A 214 3.16 9.08 -12.58
N GLU A 215 3.04 10.19 -13.34
CA GLU A 215 2.29 10.21 -14.59
C GLU A 215 2.94 9.32 -15.65
N ILE A 216 4.25 9.41 -15.81
CA ILE A 216 5.00 8.58 -16.77
C ILE A 216 4.88 7.10 -16.40
N TRP A 217 5.02 6.76 -15.13
CA TRP A 217 4.96 5.36 -14.69
C TRP A 217 3.57 4.76 -14.76
N LEU A 218 2.54 5.52 -14.39
CA LEU A 218 1.15 5.09 -14.56
C LEU A 218 0.81 4.83 -16.03
N ARG A 219 1.28 5.71 -16.93
CA ARG A 219 1.09 5.52 -18.38
C ARG A 219 1.77 4.25 -18.88
N ARG A 220 3.03 4.00 -18.47
CA ARG A 220 3.79 2.81 -18.86
C ARG A 220 3.18 1.51 -18.33
N LEU A 221 2.80 1.49 -17.06
CA LEU A 221 2.21 0.30 -16.43
C LEU A 221 0.82 -0.01 -16.99
N ARG A 222 0.01 1.01 -17.28
CA ARG A 222 -1.33 0.84 -17.85
C ARG A 222 -1.33 0.07 -19.17
N LEU A 223 -0.31 0.25 -20.02
CA LEU A 223 -0.18 -0.49 -21.27
C LEU A 223 -0.15 -2.01 -21.02
N HIS A 224 0.54 -2.45 -19.97
CA HIS A 224 0.64 -3.86 -19.61
C HIS A 224 -0.56 -4.38 -18.79
N VAL A 225 -1.29 -3.51 -18.10
CA VAL A 225 -2.52 -3.90 -17.38
C VAL A 225 -3.69 -4.10 -18.35
N ASN A 226 -3.74 -3.33 -19.44
CA ASN A 226 -4.82 -3.35 -20.43
C ASN A 226 -4.61 -4.33 -21.59
N GLU A 227 -3.41 -4.88 -21.78
CA GLU A 227 -3.15 -5.91 -22.79
C GLU A 227 -3.95 -7.22 -22.53
N GLU A 228 -4.61 -7.34 -21.37
CA GLU A 228 -5.35 -8.52 -20.93
C GLU A 228 -6.87 -8.31 -20.72
N GLU A 229 -7.42 -7.13 -21.05
CA GLU A 229 -8.89 -6.87 -21.10
C GLU A 229 -9.42 -6.91 -22.54
#